data_AF-A0A2E0SF19-F1
#
_entry.id   AF-A0A2E0SF19-F1
#
_cell.length_a   1.000
_cell.length_b   1.000
_cell.length_c   1.000
_cell.angle_alpha   90.00
_cell.angle_beta   90.00
_cell.angle_gamma   90.00
#
_symmetry.space_group_name_H-M   'P 1'
#
loop_
_entity.id
_entity.type
_entity.pdbx_description
1 polymer ?
#
loop_
_entity_poly.entity_id
_entity_poly.type
_entity_poly.pdbx_seq_one_letter_code
_entity_poly.pdbx_strand_id
1 'polypeptide(L)'
;MTTDIMTQIDVAQKTGFTAIELWFDHIDAFVNEGKGSAADIRKALDDHGLTVPTCIYLGDWFDTEGAAHAVAMDEVKRRLEIAATVGAPHVIAGPPSGIACYDTGAAHYRELLELGGQFGVKPAMEFLGFVEQLNTIEDAMEVMEKSGCDDATTILDPFHIFRGGGDL
;
A
#
# COMPACT_ATOMS: atom_id res chain seq x y z
N MET A 1 4.83 -14.75 16.00
CA MET A 1 3.95 -15.54 15.11
C MET A 1 2.83 -14.61 14.71
N THR A 2 2.73 -14.32 13.43
CA THR A 2 1.66 -13.46 12.90
C THR A 2 0.44 -14.32 12.61
N THR A 3 -0.77 -13.77 12.79
CA THR A 3 -2.01 -14.50 12.53
C THR A 3 -2.10 -14.88 11.05
N ASP A 4 -2.50 -16.11 10.73
CA ASP A 4 -2.66 -16.56 9.34
C ASP A 4 -3.76 -15.78 8.60
N ILE A 5 -3.57 -15.46 7.32
CA ILE A 5 -4.50 -14.61 6.54
C ILE A 5 -5.91 -15.20 6.44
N MET A 6 -6.05 -16.53 6.35
CA MET A 6 -7.38 -17.16 6.30
C MET A 6 -8.10 -17.04 7.65
N THR A 7 -7.34 -17.07 8.75
CA THR A 7 -7.88 -16.81 10.09
C THR A 7 -8.30 -15.35 10.24
N GLN A 8 -7.55 -14.40 9.67
CA GLN A 8 -7.92 -12.98 9.68
C GLN A 8 -9.26 -12.75 8.96
N ILE A 9 -9.45 -13.36 7.78
CA ILE A 9 -10.70 -13.28 6.99
C ILE A 9 -11.88 -13.86 7.77
N ASP A 10 -11.73 -15.06 8.33
CA ASP A 10 -12.76 -15.73 9.13
C ASP A 10 -13.18 -14.89 10.35
N VAL A 11 -12.20 -14.34 11.08
CA VAL A 11 -12.47 -13.50 12.26
C VAL A 11 -13.14 -12.19 11.87
N ALA A 12 -12.69 -11.51 10.81
CA ALA A 12 -13.28 -10.25 10.36
C ALA A 12 -14.78 -10.43 10.05
N GLN A 13 -15.14 -11.47 9.32
CA GLN A 13 -16.54 -11.78 9.02
C GLN A 13 -17.33 -12.11 10.30
N LYS A 14 -16.82 -12.99 11.16
CA LYS A 14 -17.50 -13.40 12.41
C LYS A 14 -17.73 -12.26 13.38
N THR A 15 -16.89 -11.23 13.32
CA THR A 15 -16.98 -10.03 14.16
C THR A 15 -17.82 -8.91 13.53
N GLY A 16 -18.36 -9.12 12.33
CA GLY A 16 -19.32 -8.22 11.69
C GLY A 16 -18.70 -7.15 10.80
N PHE A 17 -17.39 -7.23 10.50
CA PHE A 17 -16.79 -6.37 9.48
C PHE A 17 -17.30 -6.75 8.09
N THR A 18 -17.36 -5.76 7.21
CA THR A 18 -17.73 -5.92 5.78
C THR A 18 -16.53 -5.71 4.85
N ALA A 19 -15.37 -5.38 5.42
CA ALA A 19 -14.15 -5.08 4.71
C ALA A 19 -12.93 -5.45 5.55
N ILE A 20 -11.83 -5.80 4.89
CA ILE A 20 -10.53 -6.08 5.50
C ILE A 20 -9.41 -5.57 4.60
N GLU A 21 -8.47 -4.84 5.20
CA GLU A 21 -7.22 -4.45 4.54
C GLU A 21 -6.19 -5.57 4.67
N LEU A 22 -5.45 -5.86 3.60
CA LEU A 22 -4.54 -7.00 3.54
C LEU A 22 -3.08 -6.56 3.46
N TRP A 23 -2.23 -7.15 4.31
CA TRP A 23 -0.79 -7.00 4.23
C TRP A 23 -0.20 -7.98 3.20
N PHE A 24 0.65 -7.49 2.29
CA PHE A 24 1.36 -8.34 1.33
C PHE A 24 2.19 -9.41 2.03
N ASP A 25 2.81 -9.09 3.16
CA ASP A 25 3.59 -10.06 3.93
C ASP A 25 2.75 -11.27 4.39
N HIS A 26 1.46 -11.06 4.69
CA HIS A 26 0.55 -12.16 5.04
C HIS A 26 0.13 -12.97 3.81
N ILE A 27 -0.06 -12.30 2.66
CA ILE A 27 -0.34 -12.96 1.39
C ILE A 27 0.87 -13.80 0.95
N ASP A 28 2.07 -13.21 0.98
CA ASP A 28 3.32 -13.84 0.62
C ASP A 28 3.63 -15.01 1.54
N ALA A 29 3.43 -14.87 2.87
CA ALA A 29 3.58 -15.98 3.80
C ALA A 29 2.64 -17.15 3.44
N PHE A 30 1.36 -16.87 3.16
CA PHE A 30 0.38 -17.89 2.79
C PHE A 30 0.79 -18.62 1.49
N VAL A 31 1.24 -17.89 0.48
CA VAL A 31 1.65 -18.46 -0.82
C VAL A 31 2.99 -19.22 -0.70
N ASN A 32 4.00 -18.61 -0.08
CA ASN A 32 5.34 -19.18 0.01
C ASN A 32 5.40 -20.43 0.91
N GLU A 33 4.51 -20.52 1.90
CA GLU A 33 4.34 -21.73 2.72
C GLU A 33 3.54 -22.84 1.99
N GLY A 34 3.08 -22.60 0.77
CA GLY A 34 2.35 -23.57 -0.05
C GLY A 34 0.92 -23.82 0.44
N LYS A 35 0.33 -22.91 1.22
CA LYS A 35 -1.04 -23.06 1.74
C LYS A 35 -2.11 -22.75 0.70
N GLY A 36 -1.75 -22.01 -0.36
CA GLY A 36 -2.63 -21.70 -1.48
C GLY A 36 -2.08 -20.55 -2.33
N SER A 37 -2.98 -19.87 -3.04
CA SER A 37 -2.69 -18.76 -3.96
C SER A 37 -3.43 -17.47 -3.56
N ALA A 38 -3.07 -16.34 -4.18
CA ALA A 38 -3.84 -15.10 -4.05
C ALA A 38 -5.30 -15.25 -4.53
N ALA A 39 -5.57 -16.14 -5.49
CA ALA A 39 -6.92 -16.44 -5.94
C ALA A 39 -7.74 -17.19 -4.87
N ASP A 40 -7.09 -18.03 -4.06
CA ASP A 40 -7.76 -18.69 -2.93
C ASP A 40 -8.13 -17.67 -1.84
N ILE A 41 -7.27 -16.67 -1.62
CA ILE A 41 -7.57 -15.53 -0.74
C ILE A 41 -8.77 -14.75 -1.28
N ARG A 42 -8.79 -14.43 -2.58
CA ARG A 42 -9.95 -13.79 -3.22
C ARG A 42 -11.24 -14.58 -3.01
N LYS A 43 -11.18 -15.89 -3.24
CA LYS A 43 -12.34 -16.76 -3.01
C LYS A 43 -12.79 -16.74 -1.55
N ALA A 44 -11.86 -16.77 -0.60
CA ALA A 44 -12.20 -16.71 0.82
C ALA A 44 -12.88 -15.38 1.19
N LEU A 45 -12.41 -14.25 0.66
CA LEU A 45 -13.04 -12.94 0.82
C LEU A 45 -14.49 -12.95 0.29
N ASP A 46 -14.69 -13.50 -0.90
CA ASP A 46 -16.02 -13.62 -1.54
C ASP A 46 -16.98 -14.49 -0.73
N ASP A 47 -16.52 -15.67 -0.30
CA ASP A 47 -17.31 -16.61 0.49
C ASP A 47 -17.73 -15.99 1.84
N HIS A 48 -16.95 -15.02 2.35
CA HIS A 48 -17.24 -14.29 3.59
C HIS A 48 -17.92 -12.93 3.37
N GLY A 49 -18.17 -12.52 2.13
CA GLY A 49 -18.77 -11.22 1.80
C GLY A 49 -17.91 -10.01 2.22
N LEU A 50 -16.60 -10.17 2.27
CA LEU A 50 -15.65 -9.12 2.66
C LEU A 50 -15.07 -8.43 1.42
N THR A 51 -15.06 -7.10 1.44
CA THR A 51 -14.36 -6.29 0.44
C THR A 51 -12.93 -5.98 0.88
N VAL A 52 -12.04 -5.70 -0.07
CA VAL A 52 -10.66 -5.25 0.21
C VAL A 52 -10.54 -3.80 -0.24
N PRO A 53 -10.56 -2.82 0.68
CA PRO A 53 -10.42 -1.42 0.30
C PRO A 53 -8.99 -1.08 -0.15
N THR A 54 -8.00 -1.74 0.45
CA THR A 54 -6.57 -1.44 0.32
C THR A 54 -5.71 -2.68 0.59
N CYS A 55 -4.50 -2.70 0.02
CA CYS A 55 -3.40 -3.56 0.45
C CYS A 55 -2.23 -2.73 1.00
N ILE A 56 -1.43 -3.33 1.90
CA ILE A 56 -0.31 -2.69 2.60
C ILE A 56 0.98 -3.50 2.43
N TYR A 57 2.13 -2.93 2.10
CA TYR A 57 2.40 -1.57 1.57
C TYR A 57 3.35 -1.67 0.37
N LEU A 58 3.59 -0.58 -0.35
CA LEU A 58 4.70 -0.44 -1.30
C LEU A 58 5.82 0.34 -0.60
N GLY A 59 7.00 -0.27 -0.51
CA GLY A 59 8.21 0.34 0.04
C GLY A 59 9.27 0.55 -1.04
N ASP A 60 10.39 1.17 -0.66
CA ASP A 60 11.62 1.35 -1.47
C ASP A 60 11.47 2.08 -2.82
N TRP A 61 10.28 2.49 -3.21
CA TRP A 61 10.00 3.15 -4.49
C TRP A 61 10.42 4.64 -4.51
N PHE A 62 10.53 5.29 -3.35
CA PHE A 62 10.56 6.74 -3.25
C PHE A 62 11.90 7.36 -3.65
N ASP A 63 13.02 6.90 -3.07
CA ASP A 63 14.34 7.49 -3.17
C ASP A 63 15.40 6.57 -3.80
N THR A 64 14.97 5.41 -4.33
CA THR A 64 15.87 4.50 -5.04
C THR A 64 16.26 5.02 -6.41
N GLU A 65 17.48 4.69 -6.86
CA GLU A 65 18.01 5.09 -8.17
C GLU A 65 18.56 3.88 -8.95
N GLY A 66 18.64 4.01 -10.27
CA GLY A 66 19.32 3.06 -11.15
C GLY A 66 18.82 1.63 -11.00
N ALA A 67 19.74 0.69 -10.75
CA ALA A 67 19.40 -0.73 -10.62
C ALA A 67 18.51 -1.03 -9.40
N ALA A 68 18.66 -0.28 -8.30
CA ALA A 68 17.82 -0.47 -7.11
C ALA A 68 16.38 -0.04 -7.40
N HIS A 69 16.20 1.05 -8.15
CA HIS A 69 14.89 1.51 -8.57
C HIS A 69 14.17 0.49 -9.48
N ALA A 70 14.88 -0.08 -10.44
CA ALA A 70 14.32 -1.14 -11.30
C ALA A 70 13.83 -2.35 -10.48
N VAL A 71 14.59 -2.78 -9.46
CA VAL A 71 14.18 -3.87 -8.56
C VAL A 71 12.95 -3.49 -7.73
N ALA A 72 12.90 -2.26 -7.20
CA ALA A 72 11.74 -1.77 -6.46
C ALA A 72 10.48 -1.74 -7.33
N MET A 73 10.60 -1.28 -8.58
CA MET A 73 9.46 -1.22 -9.52
C MET A 73 8.99 -2.59 -9.99
N ASP A 74 9.88 -3.59 -10.11
CA ASP A 74 9.50 -4.98 -10.36
C ASP A 74 8.67 -5.56 -9.19
N GLU A 75 9.05 -5.25 -7.95
CA GLU A 75 8.29 -5.67 -6.76
C GLU A 75 6.95 -4.94 -6.63
N VAL A 76 6.92 -3.63 -6.93
CA VAL A 76 5.68 -2.85 -7.03
C VAL A 76 4.74 -3.50 -8.03
N LYS A 77 5.23 -3.85 -9.23
CA LYS A 77 4.42 -4.50 -10.26
C LYS A 77 3.81 -5.82 -9.77
N ARG A 78 4.61 -6.66 -9.10
CA ARG A 78 4.14 -7.93 -8.52
C ARG A 78 3.05 -7.68 -7.47
N ARG A 79 3.23 -6.70 -6.58
CA ARG A 79 2.26 -6.34 -5.54
C ARG A 79 0.98 -5.76 -6.13
N LEU A 80 1.05 -4.96 -7.20
CA LEU A 80 -0.12 -4.46 -7.93
C LEU A 80 -0.93 -5.58 -8.61
N GLU A 81 -0.25 -6.58 -9.19
CA GLU A 81 -0.90 -7.77 -9.77
C GLU A 81 -1.64 -8.59 -8.69
N ILE A 82 -1.02 -8.75 -7.51
CA ILE A 82 -1.65 -9.40 -6.35
C ILE A 82 -2.86 -8.57 -5.87
N ALA A 83 -2.72 -7.26 -5.73
CA ALA A 83 -3.80 -6.36 -5.32
C ALA A 83 -5.00 -6.45 -6.27
N ALA A 84 -4.75 -6.45 -7.59
CA ALA A 84 -5.79 -6.66 -8.59
C ALA A 84 -6.46 -8.04 -8.44
N THR A 85 -5.68 -9.09 -8.15
CA THR A 85 -6.19 -10.46 -7.95
C THR A 85 -7.11 -10.56 -6.74
N VAL A 86 -6.74 -9.95 -5.61
CA VAL A 86 -7.60 -9.92 -4.40
C VAL A 86 -8.74 -8.90 -4.51
N GLY A 87 -8.69 -8.03 -5.52
CA GLY A 87 -9.70 -7.02 -5.83
C GLY A 87 -9.61 -5.75 -4.99
N ALA A 88 -8.39 -5.39 -4.56
CA ALA A 88 -8.11 -4.13 -3.90
C ALA A 88 -8.00 -2.99 -4.93
N PRO A 89 -8.79 -1.90 -4.82
CA PRO A 89 -8.68 -0.76 -5.72
C PRO A 89 -7.49 0.16 -5.39
N HIS A 90 -6.91 0.05 -4.20
CA HIS A 90 -5.80 0.88 -3.74
C HIS A 90 -4.69 0.06 -3.07
N VAL A 91 -3.48 0.61 -3.07
CA VAL A 91 -2.34 0.08 -2.30
C VAL A 91 -1.64 1.23 -1.60
N ILE A 92 -1.37 1.10 -0.30
CA ILE A 92 -0.64 2.10 0.46
C ILE A 92 0.82 2.11 0.04
N ALA A 93 1.38 3.27 -0.28
CA ALA A 93 2.78 3.49 -0.66
C ALA A 93 3.45 4.38 0.39
N GLY A 94 4.41 3.83 1.12
CA GLY A 94 5.05 4.51 2.25
C GLY A 94 6.31 5.29 1.85
N PRO A 95 6.73 6.28 2.65
CA PRO A 95 7.94 7.07 2.44
C PRO A 95 9.19 6.32 2.93
N PRO A 96 10.40 6.77 2.57
CA PRO A 96 11.64 6.32 3.17
C PRO A 96 11.74 6.81 4.62
N SER A 97 12.54 6.12 5.44
CA SER A 97 12.64 6.41 6.88
C SER A 97 13.38 7.71 7.23
N GLY A 98 14.26 8.17 6.34
CA GLY A 98 15.13 9.33 6.55
C GLY A 98 14.70 10.56 5.74
N ILE A 99 15.69 11.34 5.34
CA ILE A 99 15.53 12.51 4.48
C ILE A 99 15.63 12.08 3.02
N ALA A 100 14.69 12.54 2.19
CA ALA A 100 14.63 12.28 0.76
C ALA A 100 14.31 13.56 -0.03
N CYS A 101 14.51 13.49 -1.34
CA CYS A 101 14.20 14.57 -2.26
C CYS A 101 12.73 14.48 -2.70
N TYR A 102 11.92 15.51 -2.40
CA TYR A 102 10.51 15.56 -2.83
C TYR A 102 10.34 15.46 -4.33
N ASP A 103 11.21 16.09 -5.13
CA ASP A 103 11.09 16.06 -6.59
C ASP A 103 11.34 14.64 -7.14
N THR A 104 12.28 13.90 -6.54
CA THR A 104 12.53 12.49 -6.88
C THR A 104 11.33 11.63 -6.50
N GLY A 105 10.86 11.76 -5.25
CA GLY A 105 9.70 11.00 -4.76
C GLY A 105 8.44 11.29 -5.56
N ALA A 106 8.18 12.54 -5.93
CA ALA A 106 7.04 12.92 -6.76
C ALA A 106 7.13 12.36 -8.18
N ALA A 107 8.33 12.33 -8.77
CA ALA A 107 8.54 11.70 -10.07
C ALA A 107 8.27 10.19 -10.03
N HIS A 108 8.75 9.49 -9.00
CA HIS A 108 8.46 8.07 -8.81
C HIS A 108 7.01 7.80 -8.41
N TYR A 109 6.35 8.72 -7.69
CA TYR A 109 4.93 8.56 -7.35
C TYR A 109 4.05 8.62 -8.60
N ARG A 110 4.38 9.49 -9.56
CA ARG A 110 3.75 9.47 -10.89
C ARG A 110 3.95 8.13 -11.58
N GLU A 111 5.17 7.57 -11.55
CA GLU A 111 5.45 6.26 -12.13
C GLU A 111 4.63 5.14 -11.46
N LEU A 112 4.48 5.18 -10.13
CA LEU A 112 3.58 4.27 -9.39
C LEU A 112 2.13 4.39 -9.88
N LEU A 113 1.61 5.61 -10.03
CA LEU A 113 0.24 5.85 -10.50
C LEU A 113 0.02 5.35 -11.93
N GLU A 114 0.97 5.61 -12.83
CA GLU A 114 0.94 5.14 -14.22
C GLU A 114 0.98 3.60 -14.31
N LEU A 115 1.84 2.97 -13.50
CA LEU A 115 1.91 1.51 -13.41
C LEU A 115 0.63 0.92 -12.80
N GLY A 116 0.15 1.49 -11.70
CA GLY A 116 -1.09 1.11 -11.05
C GLY A 116 -2.30 1.15 -11.98
N GLY A 117 -2.39 2.19 -12.82
CA GLY A 117 -3.41 2.33 -13.84
C GLY A 117 -3.49 1.14 -14.82
N GLN A 118 -2.36 0.46 -15.09
CA GLN A 118 -2.34 -0.73 -15.95
C GLN A 118 -3.02 -1.95 -15.30
N PHE A 119 -3.09 -1.98 -13.97
CA PHE A 119 -3.73 -3.03 -13.18
C PHE A 119 -5.12 -2.63 -12.67
N GLY A 120 -5.53 -1.38 -12.86
CA GLY A 120 -6.75 -0.83 -12.27
C GLY A 120 -6.66 -0.65 -10.75
N VAL A 121 -5.45 -0.49 -10.22
CA VAL A 121 -5.15 -0.37 -8.79
C VAL A 121 -4.38 0.94 -8.56
N LYS A 122 -4.82 1.79 -7.63
CA LYS A 122 -4.23 3.12 -7.41
C LYS A 122 -3.32 3.15 -6.17
N PRO A 123 -2.00 3.38 -6.34
CA PRO A 123 -1.12 3.66 -5.22
C PRO A 123 -1.50 4.95 -4.49
N ALA A 124 -1.60 4.89 -3.17
CA ALA A 124 -1.91 6.03 -2.31
C ALA A 124 -0.70 6.36 -1.44
N MET A 125 -0.16 7.57 -1.59
CA MET A 125 1.00 8.04 -0.82
C MET A 125 0.60 8.23 0.64
N GLU A 126 1.23 7.51 1.56
CA GLU A 126 1.07 7.73 3.00
C GLU A 126 2.27 8.50 3.57
N PHE A 127 2.03 9.34 4.57
CA PHE A 127 3.07 9.92 5.42
C PHE A 127 3.09 9.15 6.74
N LEU A 128 4.27 8.99 7.32
CA LEU A 128 4.44 8.20 8.54
C LEU A 128 4.93 9.10 9.67
N GLY A 129 4.10 9.34 10.68
CA GLY A 129 4.43 10.29 11.76
C GLY A 129 5.72 10.00 12.54
N PHE A 130 6.31 8.81 12.36
CA PHE A 130 7.58 8.42 12.98
C PHE A 130 8.81 8.54 12.06
N VAL A 131 8.66 8.87 10.77
CA VAL A 131 9.81 9.07 9.87
C VAL A 131 10.39 10.48 10.01
N GLU A 132 11.65 10.66 9.63
CA GLU A 132 12.38 11.90 9.90
C GLU A 132 11.80 13.12 9.17
N GLN A 133 11.39 12.95 7.90
CA GLN A 133 10.97 14.06 7.05
C GLN A 133 9.51 13.96 6.59
N LEU A 134 9.12 12.90 5.88
CA LEU A 134 7.80 12.76 5.26
C LEU A 134 6.74 12.27 6.26
N ASN A 135 6.41 13.10 7.25
CA ASN A 135 5.67 12.73 8.44
C ASN A 135 4.40 13.55 8.71
N THR A 136 4.02 14.44 7.80
CA THR A 136 2.82 15.29 7.89
C THR A 136 1.88 15.14 6.68
N ILE A 137 0.64 15.66 6.80
CA ILE A 137 -0.30 15.74 5.67
C ILE A 137 0.28 16.61 4.56
N GLU A 138 0.92 17.73 4.92
CA GLU A 138 1.56 18.67 4.02
C GLU A 138 2.66 18.01 3.18
N ASP A 139 3.43 17.11 3.78
CA ASP A 139 4.45 16.34 3.07
C ASP A 139 3.86 15.45 1.97
N ALA A 140 2.79 14.73 2.29
CA ALA A 140 2.09 13.92 1.30
C ALA A 140 1.46 14.81 0.21
N MET A 141 0.88 15.94 0.58
CA MET A 141 0.32 16.91 -0.37
C MET A 141 1.39 17.47 -1.33
N GLU A 142 2.58 17.78 -0.84
CA GLU A 142 3.68 18.27 -1.69
C GLU A 142 4.11 17.21 -2.71
N VAL A 143 4.24 15.94 -2.30
CA VAL A 143 4.55 14.83 -3.22
C VAL A 143 3.45 14.65 -4.26
N MET A 144 2.18 14.69 -3.83
CA MET A 144 1.02 14.57 -4.73
C MET A 144 0.98 15.70 -5.75
N GLU A 145 1.12 16.96 -5.34
CA GLU A 145 1.09 18.12 -6.23
C GLU A 145 2.23 18.07 -7.25
N LYS A 146 3.46 17.79 -6.79
CA LYS A 146 4.64 17.69 -7.67
C LYS A 146 4.57 16.53 -8.65
N SER A 147 3.82 15.46 -8.34
CA SER A 147 3.65 14.34 -9.26
C SER A 147 2.95 14.77 -10.56
N GLY A 148 2.07 15.79 -10.47
CA GLY A 148 1.29 16.28 -11.61
C GLY A 148 0.21 15.30 -12.08
N CYS A 149 -0.21 14.36 -11.24
CA CYS A 149 -1.22 13.36 -11.57
C CYS A 149 -2.54 13.61 -10.81
N ASP A 150 -3.65 13.76 -11.53
CA ASP A 150 -4.98 14.03 -10.94
C ASP A 150 -5.50 12.87 -10.07
N ASP A 151 -4.99 11.65 -10.28
CA ASP A 151 -5.34 10.45 -9.50
C ASP A 151 -4.55 10.33 -8.19
N ALA A 152 -3.61 11.25 -7.92
CA ALA A 152 -2.84 11.28 -6.68
C ALA A 152 -3.76 11.34 -5.45
N THR A 153 -3.56 10.42 -4.52
CA THR A 153 -4.38 10.28 -3.30
C THR A 153 -3.48 9.94 -2.11
N THR A 154 -3.91 10.36 -0.91
CA THR A 154 -3.19 10.08 0.35
C THR A 154 -4.07 9.34 1.35
N ILE A 155 -3.43 8.67 2.31
CA ILE A 155 -4.06 8.01 3.46
C ILE A 155 -3.94 8.93 4.68
N LEU A 156 -5.06 9.12 5.38
CA LEU A 156 -5.10 9.89 6.62
C LEU A 156 -5.19 8.93 7.81
N ASP A 157 -4.03 8.59 8.37
CA ASP A 157 -3.94 7.81 9.60
C ASP A 157 -3.85 8.75 10.83
N PRO A 158 -4.82 8.73 11.76
CA PRO A 158 -4.82 9.59 12.95
C PRO A 158 -3.59 9.43 13.85
N PHE A 159 -3.02 8.23 13.94
CA PHE A 159 -1.79 8.01 14.69
C PHE A 159 -0.60 8.71 14.02
N HIS A 160 -0.49 8.66 12.68
CA HIS A 160 0.55 9.38 11.95
C HIS A 160 0.37 10.90 12.02
N ILE A 161 -0.86 11.40 11.90
CA ILE A 161 -1.16 12.83 12.07
C ILE A 161 -0.69 13.32 13.44
N PHE A 162 -1.12 12.64 14.51
CA PHE A 162 -0.71 13.02 15.87
C PHE A 162 0.81 12.91 16.07
N ARG A 163 1.44 11.83 15.59
CA ARG A 163 2.86 11.56 15.82
C ARG A 163 3.77 12.53 15.05
N GLY A 164 3.32 13.00 13.88
CA GLY A 164 3.94 14.06 13.08
C GLY A 164 3.71 15.47 13.62
N GLY A 165 2.97 15.63 14.73
CA GLY A 165 2.73 16.92 15.38
C GLY A 165 1.51 17.69 14.85
N GLY A 166 0.64 17.04 14.07
CA GLY A 166 -0.64 17.59 13.64
C GLY A 166 -1.71 17.51 14.72
N ASP A 167 -2.72 18.38 14.58
CA ASP A 167 -3.93 18.35 15.40
C ASP A 167 -4.92 17.28 14.88
N LEU A 168 -5.70 16.69 15.80
CA LEU A 168 -6.76 15.71 15.50
C LEU A 168 -8.16 16.33 15.47
#